data_AF-A0A924Z248-F1
#
_entry.id   AF-A0A924Z248-F1
#
_cell.length_a   1.000
_cell.length_b   1.000
_cell.length_c   1.000
_cell.angle_alpha   90.00
_cell.angle_beta   90.00
_cell.angle_gamma   90.00
#
_symmetry.space_group_name_H-M   'P 1'
#
loop_
_entity.id
_entity.type
_entity.pdbx_description
1 polymer ?
#
loop_
_entity_poly.entity_id
_entity_poly.type
_entity_poly.pdbx_seq_one_letter_code
_entity_poly.pdbx_strand_id
1 'polypeptide(L)' 'SGQFEEEVTRLWLRWCDRDGQIILTGAERADAERQRADAERQRADAERQRADHLAECLRAMGVNPDEI' A
#
# COMPACT_ATOMS: atom_id res chain seq x y z
N SER A 1 -9.79 -5.53 -21.51
CA SER A 1 -10.93 -4.59 -21.64
C SER A 1 -10.97 -3.74 -20.39
N GLY A 2 -11.37 -2.47 -20.50
CA GLY A 2 -10.95 -1.51 -19.51
C GLY A 2 -11.93 -1.01 -18.45
N GLN A 3 -13.26 -1.20 -18.41
CA GLN A 3 -14.17 -0.47 -17.47
C GLN A 3 -13.95 1.06 -17.31
N PHE A 4 -14.69 1.86 -18.07
CA PHE A 4 -14.77 3.32 -17.90
C PHE A 4 -16.21 3.64 -17.49
N GLU A 5 -16.39 4.19 -16.28
CA GLU A 5 -17.54 4.87 -15.62
C GLU A 5 -19.02 4.65 -16.06
N GLU A 6 -19.35 3.65 -16.87
CA GLU A 6 -20.72 3.25 -17.16
C GLU A 6 -20.89 1.74 -16.97
N GLU A 7 -22.06 1.37 -16.44
CA GLU A 7 -22.59 0.00 -16.28
C GLU A 7 -22.79 -0.76 -17.62
N VAL A 8 -22.11 -0.35 -18.69
CA VAL A 8 -22.19 -0.99 -20.00
C VAL A 8 -20.86 -1.61 -20.36
N THR A 9 -20.82 -2.95 -20.33
CA THR A 9 -19.70 -3.78 -20.77
C THR A 9 -19.51 -3.65 -22.28
N ARG A 10 -18.93 -2.54 -22.75
CA ARG A 10 -18.53 -2.32 -24.15
C ARG A 10 -17.01 -2.51 -24.28
N LEU A 11 -16.55 -3.01 -25.43
CA LEU A 11 -15.13 -3.06 -25.77
C LEU A 11 -14.64 -1.66 -26.11
N TRP A 12 -13.65 -1.17 -25.37
CA TRP A 12 -13.02 0.12 -25.59
C TRP A 12 -11.50 -0.02 -25.61
N LEU A 13 -10.85 0.86 -26.38
CA LEU A 13 -9.40 0.85 -26.58
C LEU A 13 -8.70 1.62 -25.44
N ARG A 14 -7.67 1.00 -24.88
CA ARG A 14 -6.78 1.60 -23.88
C ARG A 14 -5.60 2.25 -24.58
N TRP A 15 -5.19 3.42 -24.11
CA TRP A 15 -3.98 4.08 -24.58
C TRP A 15 -2.76 3.45 -23.90
N CYS A 16 -1.72 3.18 -24.67
CA CYS A 16 -0.43 2.72 -24.15
C CYS A 16 0.67 3.74 -24.45
N ASP A 17 1.73 3.74 -23.65
CA ASP A 17 2.94 4.48 -23.92
C ASP A 17 3.78 3.81 -25.02
N ARG A 18 4.97 4.38 -25.29
CA ARG A 18 5.89 3.90 -26.33
C ARG A 18 6.44 2.50 -26.04
N ASP A 19 6.43 2.07 -24.78
CA ASP A 19 6.89 0.76 -24.33
C ASP A 19 5.74 -0.25 -24.26
N GLY A 20 4.53 0.16 -24.64
CA GLY A 20 3.33 -0.67 -24.63
C GLY A 20 2.65 -0.76 -23.27
N GLN A 21 3.08 0.03 -22.27
CA GLN A 21 2.41 0.05 -20.96
C GLN A 21 1.15 0.89 -21.00
N ILE A 22 0.06 0.38 -20.44
CA ILE A 22 -1.22 1.07 -20.41
C ILE A 22 -1.10 2.33 -19.56
N ILE A 23 -1.54 3.46 -20.13
CA ILE A 23 -1.63 4.72 -19.42
C ILE A 23 -2.84 4.64 -18.48
N LEU A 24 -2.56 4.58 -17.18
CA LEU A 24 -3.58 4.61 -16.14
C LEU A 24 -4.36 5.92 -16.18
N THR A 25 -5.67 5.82 -16.00
CA THR A 25 -6.55 6.98 -15.78
C THR A 25 -6.21 7.69 -14.46
N GLY A 26 -6.73 8.91 -14.27
CA GLY A 26 -6.55 9.63 -13.01
C GLY A 26 -7.07 8.84 -11.80
N ALA A 27 -8.23 8.20 -11.93
CA ALA A 27 -8.82 7.35 -10.90
C ALA A 27 -7.93 6.13 -10.60
N GLU A 28 -7.46 5.42 -11.63
CA GLU A 28 -6.59 4.25 -11.45
C GLU A 28 -5.25 4.61 -10.79
N ARG A 29 -4.69 5.78 -11.11
CA ARG A 29 -3.48 6.29 -10.43
C ARG A 29 -3.75 6.60 -8.97
N ALA A 30 -4.88 7.26 -8.67
CA ALA A 30 -5.26 7.57 -7.30
C ALA A 30 -5.50 6.31 -6.45
N ASP A 31 -6.17 5.31 -7.03
CA ASP A 31 -6.38 4.02 -6.37
C ASP A 31 -5.08 3.26 -6.14
N ALA A 32 -4.19 3.23 -7.15
CA ALA A 32 -2.87 2.62 -7.01
C ALA A 32 -2.04 3.31 -5.91
N GLU A 33 -2.08 4.64 -5.85
CA GLU A 33 -1.36 5.40 -4.83
C GLU A 33 -1.94 5.17 -3.43
N ARG A 34 -3.28 5.13 -3.31
CA ARG A 34 -3.96 4.81 -2.06
C ARG A 34 -3.60 3.41 -1.56
N GLN A 35 -3.59 2.41 -2.44
CA GLN A 35 -3.19 1.05 -2.09
C GLN A 35 -1.73 0.98 -1.60
N ARG A 36 -0.83 1.76 -2.20
CA ARG A 36 0.56 1.86 -1.74
C ARG A 36 0.66 2.49 -0.35
N ALA A 37 -0.03 3.60 -0.13
CA ALA A 37 -0.07 4.26 1.17
C ALA A 37 -0.65 3.36 2.27
N ASP A 38 -1.74 2.64 1.97
CA ASP A 38 -2.35 1.70 2.90
C ASP A 38 -1.42 0.52 3.21
N ALA A 39 -0.71 -0.01 2.20
CA ALA A 39 0.26 -1.09 2.40
C ALA A 39 1.48 -0.63 3.23
N GLU A 40 1.98 0.58 3.00
CA GLU A 40 3.08 1.15 3.78
C GLU A 40 2.66 1.38 5.23
N ARG A 41 1.46 1.92 5.45
CA ARG A 41 0.90 2.11 6.79
C ARG A 41 0.77 0.78 7.54
N GLN A 42 0.26 -0.26 6.89
CA GLN A 42 0.16 -1.60 7.49
C GLN A 42 1.53 -2.16 7.88
N ARG A 43 2.57 -1.92 7.08
CA ARG A 43 3.94 -2.35 7.40
C ARG A 43 4.49 -1.60 8.62
N ALA A 44 4.30 -0.27 8.67
CA ALA A 44 4.73 0.55 9.79
C ALA A 44 4.01 0.14 11.09
N ASP A 45 2.70 -0.10 11.04
CA ASP A 45 1.91 -0.55 12.19
C ASP A 45 2.37 -1.94 12.68
N ALA A 46 2.67 -2.87 11.76
CA ALA A 46 3.18 -4.19 12.12
C ALA A 46 4.58 -4.14 12.75
N GLU A 47 5.45 -3.26 12.25
CA GLU A 47 6.78 -3.06 12.83
C GLU A 47 6.71 -2.41 14.22
N ARG A 48 5.84 -1.39 14.37
CA ARG A 48 5.54 -0.77 15.67
C ARG A 48 5.09 -1.81 16.70
N GLN A 49 4.14 -2.66 16.34
CA GLN A 49 3.64 -3.71 17.24
C GLN A 49 4.74 -4.72 17.64
N ARG A 50 5.62 -5.09 16.70
CA ARG A 50 6.76 -5.98 17.00
C ARG A 50 7.76 -5.31 17.94
N ALA A 51 8.06 -4.03 17.71
CA ALA A 51 8.94 -3.26 18.57
C ALA A 51 8.36 -3.09 19.98
N ASP A 52 7.07 -2.77 20.09
CA ASP A 52 6.36 -2.65 21.36
C ASP A 52 6.40 -3.98 22.14
N HIS A 53 6.09 -5.10 21.46
CA HIS A 53 6.16 -6.42 22.08
C HIS A 53 7.58 -6.79 22.54
N LEU A 54 8.59 -6.47 21.74
CA LEU A 54 9.99 -6.70 22.13
C LEU A 54 10.38 -5.85 23.34
N ALA A 55 9.99 -4.57 23.35
CA ALA A 55 10.22 -3.66 24.47
C ALA A 55 9.56 -4.17 25.75
N GLU A 56 8.34 -4.71 25.68
CA GLU A 56 7.67 -5.37 26.80
C GLU A 56 8.45 -6.58 27.32
N CYS A 57 8.92 -7.46 26.42
CA CYS A 57 9.74 -8.62 26.78
C CYS A 57 11.06 -8.20 27.46
N LEU A 58 11.73 -7.15 26.95
CA LEU A 58 12.94 -6.61 27.55
C LEU A 58 12.69 -6.05 28.95
N ARG A 59 11.62 -5.27 29.13
CA ARG A 59 11.22 -4.75 30.44
C ARG A 59 10.88 -5.87 31.42
N ALA A 60 10.23 -6.94 30.96
CA ALA A 60 9.93 -8.12 31.78
C ALA A 60 11.21 -8.86 32.25
N MET A 61 12.29 -8.78 31.47
CA MET A 61 13.62 -9.27 31.85
C MET A 61 14.44 -8.26 32.67
N GLY A 62 13.87 -7.10 33.02
CA GLY A 62 14.54 -6.05 33.79
C GLY A 62 15.52 -5.21 32.97
N VAL A 63 15.49 -5.31 31.64
CA VAL A 63 16.30 -4.50 30.74
C VAL A 63 15.48 -3.30 30.27
N ASN A 64 16.04 -2.08 30.36
CA ASN A 64 15.39 -0.89 29.84
C ASN A 64 15.64 -0.77 28.32
N PRO A 65 14.62 -0.92 27.45
CA PRO A 65 14.78 -0.84 26.00
C PRO A 65 15.09 0.58 25.49
N ASP A 66 14.84 1.62 26.28
CA ASP A 66 15.09 3.02 25.91
C ASP A 66 16.56 3.45 26.15
N GLU A 67 17.37 2.57 26.75
CA GLU A 67 18.78 2.81 27.10
C GLU A 67 19.77 2.00 26.23
N ILE A 68 19.28 1.32 25.19
CA ILE A 68 20.06 0.54 24.21
C ILE A 68 20.12 1.30 22.88
#